data_AF-A0A385SG98-F1
#
_entry.id   AF-A0A385SG98-F1
#
_cell.length_a   1.000
_cell.length_b   1.000
_cell.length_c   1.000
_cell.angle_alpha   90.00
_cell.angle_beta   90.00
_cell.angle_gamma   90.00
#
_symmetry.space_group_name_H-M   'P 1'
#
loop_
_entity.id
_entity.type
_entity.pdbx_description
1 polymer ?
#
loop_
_entity_poly.entity_id
_entity_poly.type
_entity_poly.pdbx_seq_one_letter_code
_entity_poly.pdbx_strand_id
1 'polypeptide(L)'
;MKYVDLAIQTLLFVFALALLILFFDNGEQWYFVVLYAQILLGPWQLLGSLTSILLKTRHYRLKIVHQVLSWIVLLVLYIVARNTGQMPHPALLILVPWMLASYYYLITWNEVISKRTQGKFLPHLSF
;
A
#
# COMPACT_ATOMS: atom_id res chain seq x y z
N MET A 1 -0.39 13.23 -9.99
CA MET A 1 0.22 12.11 -9.25
C MET A 1 -0.79 11.00 -8.95
N LYS A 2 -1.94 11.25 -8.30
CA LYS A 2 -2.89 10.19 -7.88
C LYS A 2 -3.31 9.14 -8.93
N TYR A 3 -3.52 9.53 -10.19
CA TYR A 3 -3.88 8.57 -11.26
C TYR A 3 -2.71 7.67 -11.66
N VAL A 4 -1.50 8.24 -11.72
CA VAL A 4 -0.26 7.51 -12.02
C VAL A 4 0.06 6.55 -10.87
N ASP A 5 -0.05 7.04 -9.64
CA ASP A 5 0.14 6.23 -8.43
C ASP A 5 -0.85 5.05 -8.38
N LEU A 6 -2.14 5.31 -8.65
CA LEU A 6 -3.13 4.25 -8.72
C LEU A 6 -2.82 3.24 -9.83
N ALA A 7 -2.50 3.71 -11.04
CA ALA A 7 -2.21 2.83 -12.17
C ALA A 7 -1.01 1.92 -11.89
N ILE A 8 0.07 2.47 -11.31
CA ILE A 8 1.26 1.69 -10.96
C ILE A 8 0.94 0.70 -9.83
N GLN A 9 0.19 1.12 -8.81
CA GLN A 9 -0.23 0.20 -7.75
C GLN A 9 -1.12 -0.92 -8.28
N THR A 10 -2.09 -0.63 -9.15
CA THR A 10 -2.94 -1.65 -9.78
C THR A 10 -2.09 -2.61 -10.61
N LEU A 11 -1.16 -2.10 -11.41
CA LEU A 11 -0.28 -2.93 -12.24
C LEU A 11 0.60 -3.84 -11.40
N LEU A 12 1.19 -3.32 -10.32
CA LEU A 12 1.99 -4.10 -9.37
C LEU A 12 1.14 -5.13 -8.61
N PHE A 13 -0.09 -4.78 -8.20
CA PHE A 13 -1.01 -5.72 -7.54
C PHE A 13 -1.41 -6.86 -8.47
N VAL A 14 -1.80 -6.55 -9.71
CA VAL A 14 -2.20 -7.55 -10.71
C VAL A 14 -1.00 -8.43 -11.08
N PHE A 15 0.18 -7.84 -11.25
CA PHE A 15 1.42 -8.58 -11.51
C PHE A 15 1.75 -9.54 -10.36
N ALA A 16 1.69 -9.07 -9.11
CA ALA A 16 1.91 -9.90 -7.93
C ALA A 16 0.91 -11.07 -7.85
N LEU A 17 -0.37 -10.81 -8.13
CA LEU A 17 -1.42 -11.81 -8.11
C LEU A 17 -1.28 -12.83 -9.24
N ALA A 18 -0.90 -12.38 -10.44
CA ALA A 18 -0.61 -13.24 -11.58
C ALA A 18 0.58 -14.16 -11.30
N LEU A 19 1.67 -13.63 -10.75
CA LEU A 19 2.81 -14.45 -10.34
C LEU A 19 2.42 -15.44 -9.23
N LEU A 20 1.61 -15.03 -8.25
CA LEU A 20 1.15 -15.93 -7.21
C LEU A 20 0.36 -17.10 -7.81
N ILE A 21 -0.56 -16.85 -8.73
CA ILE A 21 -1.34 -17.90 -9.41
C ILE A 21 -0.43 -18.84 -10.21
N LEU A 22 0.51 -18.29 -10.98
CA LEU A 22 1.39 -19.08 -11.86
C LEU A 22 2.39 -19.97 -11.09
N PHE A 23 2.79 -19.54 -9.90
CA PHE A 23 3.80 -20.24 -9.09
C PHE A 23 3.25 -20.88 -7.82
N PHE A 24 1.93 -20.88 -7.62
CA PHE A 24 1.28 -21.40 -6.41
C PHE A 24 1.61 -22.88 -6.16
N ASP A 25 1.59 -23.69 -7.22
CA ASP A 25 1.80 -25.14 -7.14
C ASP A 25 3.29 -25.55 -7.09
N ASN A 26 4.22 -24.61 -7.19
CA ASN A 26 5.67 -24.87 -7.23
C ASN A 26 6.31 -25.00 -5.83
N GLY A 27 5.58 -25.57 -4.86
CA GLY A 27 6.08 -25.78 -3.49
C GLY A 27 6.43 -24.47 -2.78
N GLU A 28 7.53 -24.38 -2.01
CA GLU A 28 7.88 -23.19 -1.23
C GLU A 28 8.32 -21.96 -2.08
N GLN A 29 8.34 -22.07 -3.41
CA GLN A 29 8.75 -20.96 -4.27
C GLN A 29 7.75 -19.78 -4.27
N TRP A 30 6.47 -20.04 -3.98
CA TRP A 30 5.44 -19.00 -3.95
C TRP A 30 5.73 -17.94 -2.88
N TYR A 31 6.39 -18.30 -1.77
CA TYR A 31 6.77 -17.33 -0.73
C TYR A 31 7.75 -16.26 -1.26
N PHE A 32 8.73 -16.67 -2.08
CA PHE A 32 9.70 -15.75 -2.68
C PHE A 32 9.04 -14.80 -3.67
N VAL A 33 8.08 -15.30 -4.46
CA VAL A 33 7.29 -14.50 -5.38
C VAL A 33 6.55 -13.37 -4.64
N VAL A 34 5.94 -13.69 -3.50
CA VAL A 34 5.25 -12.69 -2.66
C VAL A 34 6.23 -11.66 -2.09
N LEU A 35 7.40 -12.08 -1.66
CA LEU A 35 8.45 -11.18 -1.17
C LEU A 35 8.96 -10.23 -2.26
N TYR A 36 9.18 -10.73 -3.48
CA TYR A 36 9.58 -9.89 -4.61
C TYR A 36 8.51 -8.84 -4.94
N ALA A 37 7.23 -9.24 -4.94
CA ALA A 37 6.13 -8.30 -5.12
C ALA A 37 6.15 -7.19 -4.05
N GLN A 38 6.44 -7.52 -2.79
CA GLN A 38 6.55 -6.54 -1.72
C GLN A 38 7.74 -5.59 -1.86
N ILE A 39 8.88 -6.07 -2.35
CA ILE A 39 10.07 -5.24 -2.59
C ILE A 39 9.80 -4.19 -3.67
N LEU A 40 8.92 -4.47 -4.63
CA LEU A 40 8.53 -3.50 -5.65
C LEU A 40 7.41 -2.58 -5.16
N LEU A 41 6.36 -3.16 -4.57
CA LEU A 41 5.15 -2.44 -4.19
C LEU A 41 5.34 -1.58 -2.93
N GLY A 42 6.09 -2.07 -1.95
CA GLY A 42 6.32 -1.37 -0.67
C GLY A 42 7.03 -0.02 -0.83
N PRO A 43 8.22 0.05 -1.45
CA PRO A 43 8.91 1.31 -1.70
C PRO A 43 8.08 2.27 -2.55
N TRP A 44 7.37 1.76 -3.56
CA TRP A 44 6.49 2.59 -4.37
C TRP A 44 5.40 3.25 -3.53
N GLN A 45 4.72 2.49 -2.67
CA GLN A 45 3.67 3.03 -1.79
C GLN A 45 4.21 3.99 -0.73
N LEU A 46 5.41 3.74 -0.18
CA LEU A 46 6.06 4.68 0.73
C LEU A 46 6.35 6.03 0.05
N LEU A 47 6.87 6.01 -1.18
CA LEU A 47 7.14 7.22 -1.96
C LEU A 47 5.84 7.91 -2.41
N GLY A 48 4.85 7.14 -2.87
CA GLY A 48 3.52 7.65 -3.25
C GLY A 48 2.80 8.30 -2.06
N SER A 49 2.89 7.70 -0.88
CA SER A 49 2.32 8.21 0.36
C SER A 49 3.03 9.49 0.78
N LEU A 50 4.37 9.49 0.81
CA LEU A 50 5.17 10.67 1.16
C LEU A 50 4.88 11.86 0.23
N THR A 51 4.92 11.65 -1.09
CA THR A 51 4.60 12.70 -2.07
C THR A 51 3.18 13.24 -1.87
N SER A 52 2.21 12.37 -1.60
CA SER A 52 0.83 12.75 -1.33
C SER A 52 0.65 13.55 -0.03
N ILE A 53 1.48 13.28 0.99
CA ILE A 53 1.50 14.02 2.27
C ILE A 53 2.11 15.40 2.04
N LEU A 54 3.26 15.47 1.36
CA LEU A 54 3.94 16.73 1.04
C LEU A 54 3.06 17.67 0.21
N LEU A 55 2.29 17.10 -0.73
CA LEU A 55 1.32 17.83 -1.55
C LEU A 55 -0.03 18.09 -0.86
N LYS A 56 -0.20 17.70 0.41
CA LYS A 56 -1.43 17.88 1.21
C LYS A 56 -2.71 17.45 0.46
N THR A 57 -2.68 16.27 -0.13
CA THR A 57 -3.83 15.68 -0.84
C THR A 57 -5.04 15.46 0.08
N ARG A 58 -6.23 15.22 -0.50
CA ARG A 58 -7.52 15.19 0.22
C ARG A 58 -7.51 14.29 1.46
N HIS A 59 -6.87 13.13 1.40
CA HIS A 59 -6.77 12.19 2.52
C HIS A 59 -5.38 12.15 3.16
N TYR A 60 -4.63 13.26 3.15
CA TYR A 60 -3.25 13.31 3.67
C TYR A 60 -3.10 12.79 5.10
N ARG A 61 -4.10 13.01 5.98
CA ARG A 61 -4.09 12.48 7.36
C ARG A 61 -4.08 10.95 7.41
N LEU A 62 -4.89 10.30 6.57
CA LEU A 62 -4.90 8.83 6.47
C LEU A 62 -3.58 8.30 5.88
N LYS A 63 -2.98 9.05 4.95
CA LYS A 63 -1.67 8.70 4.39
C LYS A 63 -0.54 8.87 5.41
N ILE A 64 -0.62 9.84 6.33
CA ILE A 64 0.30 9.93 7.48
C ILE A 64 0.17 8.68 8.35
N VAL A 65 -1.06 8.26 8.67
CA VAL A 65 -1.29 7.03 9.46
C VAL A 65 -0.69 5.83 8.73
N HIS A 66 -0.95 5.66 7.43
CA HIS A 66 -0.32 4.63 6.62
C HIS A 66 1.21 4.68 6.74
N GLN A 67 1.83 5.85 6.51
CA GLN A 67 3.29 6.03 6.56
C GLN A 67 3.88 5.61 7.91
N VAL A 68 3.25 6.04 9.01
CA VAL A 68 3.69 5.70 10.38
C VAL A 68 3.56 4.20 10.62
N LEU A 69 2.44 3.59 10.24
CA LEU A 69 2.26 2.14 10.35
C LEU A 69 3.29 1.37 9.53
N SER A 70 3.60 1.80 8.30
CA SER A 70 4.63 1.19 7.47
C SER A 70 6.00 1.19 8.16
N TRP A 71 6.39 2.33 8.75
CA TRP A 71 7.65 2.43 9.48
C TRP A 71 7.67 1.58 10.76
N ILE A 72 6.56 1.53 11.51
CA ILE A 72 6.44 0.66 12.68
C ILE A 72 6.60 -0.80 12.28
N VAL A 73 5.92 -1.25 11.21
CA VAL A 73 6.02 -2.63 10.74
C VAL A 73 7.46 -2.96 10.32
N LEU A 74 8.12 -2.09 9.55
CA LEU A 74 9.52 -2.28 9.16
C LEU A 74 10.46 -2.35 10.37
N LEU A 75 10.25 -1.49 11.36
CA LEU A 75 11.04 -1.49 12.59
C LEU A 75 10.83 -2.77 13.39
N VAL A 76 9.59 -3.24 13.54
CA VAL A 76 9.27 -4.48 14.23
C VAL A 76 9.91 -5.67 13.51
N LEU A 77 9.75 -5.77 12.18
CA LEU A 77 10.37 -6.83 11.39
C LEU A 77 11.89 -6.83 11.53
N TYR A 78 12.52 -5.65 11.53
CA TYR A 78 13.96 -5.50 11.75
C TYR A 78 14.40 -5.96 13.15
N ILE A 79 13.69 -5.54 14.20
CA ILE A 79 14.00 -5.93 15.59
C ILE A 79 13.85 -7.44 15.77
N VAL A 80 12.77 -8.03 15.24
CA VAL A 80 12.53 -9.47 15.31
C VAL A 80 13.64 -10.23 14.60
N ALA A 81 13.93 -9.89 13.33
CA ALA A 81 14.97 -10.55 12.55
C ALA A 81 16.36 -10.45 13.21
N ARG A 82 16.69 -9.28 13.80
CA ARG A 82 17.94 -9.07 14.51
C ARG A 82 18.07 -9.88 15.80
N ASN A 83 17.00 -9.98 16.58
CA ASN A 83 17.04 -10.62 17.90
C ASN A 83 16.92 -12.14 17.83
N THR A 84 16.17 -12.68 16.87
CA THR A 84 16.00 -14.13 16.73
C THR A 84 17.08 -14.75 15.86
N GLY A 85 17.76 -13.96 15.01
CA GLY A 85 18.65 -14.47 13.96
C GLY A 85 17.92 -15.33 12.92
N GLN A 86 16.59 -15.33 12.96
CA GLN A 86 15.73 -16.14 12.11
C GLN A 86 14.82 -15.21 11.29
N MET A 87 14.43 -15.70 10.12
CA MET A 87 13.46 -15.01 9.29
C MET A 87 12.10 -14.96 10.02
N PRO A 88 11.43 -13.80 10.11
CA PRO A 88 10.12 -13.70 10.75
C PRO A 88 9.12 -14.67 10.11
N HIS A 89 8.13 -15.11 10.88
CA HIS A 89 7.14 -16.07 10.41
C HIS A 89 6.53 -15.63 9.06
N PRO A 90 6.40 -16.51 8.04
CA PRO A 90 5.95 -16.13 6.70
C PRO A 90 4.61 -15.39 6.69
N ALA A 91 3.68 -15.78 7.57
CA ALA A 91 2.40 -15.08 7.73
C ALA A 91 2.57 -13.60 8.13
N LEU A 92 3.55 -13.26 8.97
CA LEU A 92 3.87 -11.88 9.36
C LEU A 92 4.48 -11.11 8.19
N LEU A 93 5.36 -11.76 7.42
CA LEU A 93 5.97 -11.18 6.23
C LEU A 93 4.96 -10.96 5.12
N ILE A 94 3.89 -11.75 5.04
CA ILE A 94 2.93 -11.68 3.93
C ILE A 94 1.68 -10.90 4.31
N LEU A 95 0.95 -11.32 5.34
CA LEU A 95 -0.36 -10.75 5.64
C LEU A 95 -0.26 -9.27 6.01
N VAL A 96 0.71 -8.90 6.85
CA VAL A 96 0.82 -7.52 7.35
C VAL A 96 1.12 -6.53 6.23
N PRO A 97 2.14 -6.74 5.37
CA PRO A 97 2.39 -5.81 4.27
C PRO A 97 1.26 -5.78 3.22
N TRP A 98 0.58 -6.89 2.96
CA TRP A 98 -0.54 -6.93 2.01
C TRP A 98 -1.78 -6.19 2.52
N MET A 99 -2.09 -6.31 3.83
CA MET A 99 -3.14 -5.49 4.44
C MET A 99 -2.81 -4.00 4.36
N LEU A 100 -1.55 -3.65 4.63
CA LEU A 100 -1.07 -2.28 4.55
C LEU A 100 -1.14 -1.73 3.12
N ALA A 101 -0.78 -2.57 2.15
CA ALA A 101 -0.83 -2.24 0.74
C ALA A 101 -2.26 -2.05 0.24
N SER A 102 -3.16 -2.93 0.65
CA SER A 102 -4.59 -2.83 0.35
C SER A 102 -5.19 -1.57 0.97
N TYR A 103 -4.83 -1.26 2.22
CA TYR A 103 -5.26 -0.04 2.90
C TYR A 103 -4.85 1.23 2.13
N TYR A 104 -3.59 1.33 1.68
CA TYR A 104 -3.14 2.46 0.90
C TYR A 104 -3.81 2.54 -0.47
N TYR A 105 -3.94 1.40 -1.16
CA TYR A 105 -4.65 1.31 -2.43
C TYR A 105 -6.08 1.85 -2.33
N LEU A 106 -6.83 1.47 -1.30
CA LEU A 106 -8.19 1.95 -1.05
C LEU A 106 -8.24 3.46 -0.84
N ILE A 107 -7.27 4.04 -0.12
CA ILE A 107 -7.18 5.49 0.06
C ILE A 107 -6.96 6.18 -1.30
N THR A 108 -5.99 5.72 -2.08
CA THR A 108 -5.66 6.31 -3.40
C THR A 108 -6.82 6.12 -4.39
N TRP A 109 -7.48 4.96 -4.39
CA TRP A 109 -8.68 4.68 -5.19
C TRP A 109 -9.83 5.63 -4.85
N ASN A 110 -10.12 5.83 -3.56
CA ASN A 110 -11.14 6.77 -3.11
C ASN A 110 -10.81 8.22 -3.52
N GLU A 111 -9.54 8.62 -3.56
CA GLU A 111 -9.14 9.94 -4.07
C GLU A 111 -9.35 10.11 -5.58
N VAL A 112 -9.29 9.01 -6.33
CA VAL A 112 -9.49 8.98 -7.78
C VAL A 112 -10.98 8.95 -8.12
N ILE A 113 -11.75 8.07 -7.47
CA ILE A 113 -13.19 7.88 -7.75
C ILE A 113 -14.07 8.96 -7.14
N SER A 114 -13.69 9.54 -5.99
CA SER A 114 -14.50 10.58 -5.36
C SER A 114 -14.44 11.88 -6.16
N LYS A 115 -15.20 11.92 -7.26
CA LYS A 115 -15.68 13.15 -7.89
C LYS A 115 -16.53 13.82 -6.84
N ARG A 116 -16.07 14.96 -6.33
CA ARG A 116 -16.94 15.88 -5.62
C ARG A 116 -18.00 16.29 -6.64
N THR A 117 -19.14 15.62 -6.67
CA THR A 117 -20.42 16.30 -6.92
C THR A 117 -20.58 17.25 -5.75
N GLN A 118 -19.83 18.37 -5.76
CA GLN A 118 -20.38 19.58 -5.18
C GLN A 118 -21.59 19.86 -6.05
N GLY A 119 -22.74 19.33 -5.64
CA GLY A 119 -24.01 19.86 -6.11
C GLY A 119 -23.91 21.35 -5.86
N LYS A 120 -23.72 22.13 -6.92
CA LYS A 120 -24.03 23.55 -6.95
C LYS A 120 -25.54 23.71 -6.85
N PHE A 121 -26.18 23.04 -5.90
CA PHE A 121 -27.61 23.15 -5.75
C PHE A 121 -27.95 24.50 -5.13
N LEU A 122 -27.05 25.10 -4.32
CA LEU A 122 -27.18 26.48 -3.81
C LEU A 122 -25.79 27.12 -3.58
N PRO A 123 -25.19 27.82 -4.58
CA PRO A 123 -23.91 28.51 -4.41
C PRO A 123 -23.93 29.75 -3.50
N HIS A 124 -25.09 30.14 -2.96
CA HIS A 124 -25.30 31.45 -2.31
C HIS A 124 -25.75 31.39 -0.85
N LEU A 125 -25.93 30.20 -0.27
CA LEU A 125 -26.37 30.07 1.12
C LEU A 125 -25.22 29.55 1.97
N SER A 126 -24.49 30.49 2.58
CA SER A 126 -23.65 30.25 3.75
C SER A 126 -24.56 30.09 4.98
N PHE A 127 -24.50 28.94 5.63
CA PHE A 127 -24.88 28.80 7.04
C PHE A 127 -23.61 28.60 7.86
#